data_AF-A0A7M1S4W5-F1
#
_entry.id   AF-A0A7M1S4W5-F1
#
_cell.length_a   1.000
_cell.length_b   1.000
_cell.length_c   1.000
_cell.angle_alpha   90.00
_cell.angle_beta   90.00
_cell.angle_gamma   90.00
#
_symmetry.space_group_name_H-M   'P 1'
#
loop_
_entity.id
_entity.type
_entity.pdbx_description
1 polymer ?
#
loop_
_entity_poly.entity_id
_entity_poly.type
_entity_poly.pdbx_seq_one_letter_code
_entity_poly.pdbx_strand_id
1 'polypeptide(L)'
;MKKRSTIAVAALIAGFGLVGCGGGGSASVSTETTVQGTAVDPELVGATVCLDTNNNGECEINEPSVKTDINGTYSIAVLQDEMTAGATLLVEGGYDRVTKMPFTGTMSTLIDEADLTAQQMITPLTTLVYETAMAADMNMTAAQEKVASTLGLTAEEVQANMLELADQRALQAAMALQQAAELATDANNTRVFYRAMAEEMAVSSYGNLTDLMTAVADQNLSGVEKLRVQYFSEAMNAMSAVADSDLYAMSVERIQEMIAAMNMNTVTGELETGFTLVSDFVTTAMVLSPADVEVYVASHLLKAAGVAQELIDPVAEVIIANAEVTVETGFTSMKEIMVQYEAEIKVKLVDTLGYTEAEAQTKYDEIVVKLEAMEAAFMPAS
;
A
#
# COMPACT_ATOMS: atom_id res chain seq x y z
N MET A 1 -48.58 -44.51 20.76
CA MET A 1 -48.89 -45.96 20.74
C MET A 1 -49.77 -46.30 19.55
N LYS A 2 -49.25 -47.08 18.58
CA LYS A 2 -49.95 -47.92 17.57
C LYS A 2 -48.85 -48.41 16.61
N LYS A 3 -48.05 -49.41 16.99
CA LYS A 3 -48.20 -50.85 16.74
C LYS A 3 -48.47 -51.23 15.27
N ARG A 4 -47.43 -51.85 14.68
CA ARG A 4 -47.42 -53.06 13.81
C ARG A 4 -47.96 -52.84 12.38
N SER A 5 -47.47 -53.47 11.32
CA SER A 5 -46.77 -54.75 11.19
C SER A 5 -46.07 -54.84 9.84
N THR A 6 -44.89 -55.46 9.83
CA THR A 6 -44.13 -55.97 8.68
C THR A 6 -44.90 -57.10 7.96
N ILE A 7 -44.83 -57.14 6.63
CA ILE A 7 -45.04 -58.34 5.80
C ILE A 7 -43.93 -58.38 4.73
N ALA A 8 -43.39 -59.58 4.55
CA ALA A 8 -42.21 -59.93 3.77
C ALA A 8 -42.56 -60.48 2.37
N VAL A 9 -41.70 -60.13 1.41
CA VAL A 9 -41.05 -60.95 0.37
C VAL A 9 -41.90 -61.90 -0.51
N ALA A 10 -41.84 -61.68 -1.83
CA ALA A 10 -41.69 -62.76 -2.82
C ALA A 10 -41.06 -62.23 -4.13
N ALA A 11 -40.01 -62.91 -4.58
CA ALA A 11 -39.18 -62.63 -5.75
C ALA A 11 -39.75 -63.26 -7.04
N LEU A 12 -39.42 -62.68 -8.20
CA LEU A 12 -39.46 -63.34 -9.50
C LEU A 12 -38.32 -62.84 -10.41
N ILE A 13 -37.86 -63.75 -11.27
CA ILE A 13 -36.49 -63.93 -11.76
C ILE A 13 -36.35 -63.57 -13.25
N ALA A 14 -35.17 -63.01 -13.59
CA ALA A 14 -34.37 -63.06 -14.83
C ALA A 14 -34.88 -62.48 -16.17
N GLY A 15 -33.95 -61.78 -16.84
CA GLY A 15 -33.94 -61.60 -18.30
C GLY A 15 -33.08 -60.42 -18.78
N PHE A 16 -31.87 -60.70 -19.25
CA PHE A 16 -30.82 -59.74 -19.66
C PHE A 16 -31.23 -58.74 -20.75
N GLY A 17 -30.84 -57.47 -20.55
CA GLY A 17 -30.60 -56.47 -21.59
C GLY A 17 -29.42 -55.59 -21.18
N LEU A 18 -28.26 -55.80 -21.79
CA LEU A 18 -27.10 -54.91 -21.68
C LEU A 18 -27.29 -53.74 -22.65
N VAL A 19 -27.49 -52.54 -22.12
CA VAL A 19 -26.99 -51.28 -22.71
C VAL A 19 -26.62 -50.37 -21.56
N GLY A 20 -25.36 -49.96 -21.52
CA GLY A 20 -24.79 -49.15 -20.46
C GLY A 20 -25.30 -47.70 -20.46
N CYS A 21 -25.42 -47.15 -19.26
CA CYS A 21 -25.11 -45.76 -18.98
C CYS A 21 -24.55 -45.73 -17.56
N GLY A 22 -23.23 -45.90 -17.47
CA GLY A 22 -22.46 -45.43 -16.34
C GLY A 22 -22.39 -43.92 -16.44
N GLY A 23 -22.93 -43.23 -15.45
CA GLY A 23 -22.83 -41.79 -15.28
C GLY A 23 -22.48 -41.51 -13.84
N GLY A 24 -21.31 -41.97 -13.41
CA GLY A 24 -20.68 -41.51 -12.19
C GLY A 24 -20.26 -40.06 -12.41
N GLY A 25 -21.19 -39.14 -12.14
CA GLY A 25 -20.84 -37.74 -11.92
C GLY A 25 -20.10 -37.66 -10.60
N SER A 26 -18.81 -37.96 -10.62
CA SER A 26 -17.90 -37.46 -9.60
C SER A 26 -18.02 -35.95 -9.67
N ALA A 27 -18.74 -35.35 -8.71
CA ALA A 27 -18.53 -33.95 -8.42
C ALA A 27 -17.03 -33.81 -8.17
N SER A 28 -16.34 -33.11 -9.07
CA SER A 28 -14.97 -32.69 -8.84
C SER A 28 -15.06 -31.76 -7.65
N VAL A 29 -14.77 -32.27 -6.46
CA VAL A 29 -14.57 -31.43 -5.29
C VAL A 29 -13.22 -30.78 -5.54
N SER A 30 -13.23 -29.56 -6.07
CA SER A 30 -12.02 -28.75 -6.16
C SER A 30 -11.49 -28.58 -4.73
N THR A 31 -10.25 -28.99 -4.49
CA THR A 31 -9.62 -28.84 -3.18
C THR A 31 -9.37 -27.35 -2.96
N GLU A 32 -9.95 -26.80 -1.91
CA GLU A 32 -9.75 -25.41 -1.49
C GLU A 32 -8.54 -25.34 -0.56
N THR A 33 -7.64 -24.40 -0.82
CA THR A 33 -6.46 -24.10 0.00
C THR A 33 -6.48 -22.63 0.35
N THR A 34 -6.01 -22.27 1.54
CA THR A 34 -5.91 -20.87 1.96
C THR A 34 -4.50 -20.36 1.73
N VAL A 35 -4.39 -19.26 0.99
CA VAL A 35 -3.15 -18.47 0.87
C VAL A 35 -3.28 -17.28 1.81
N GLN A 36 -2.22 -16.96 2.54
CA GLN A 36 -2.27 -15.98 3.63
C GLN A 36 -0.98 -15.20 3.72
N GLY A 37 -1.04 -13.98 4.22
CA GLY A 37 0.12 -13.12 4.34
C GLY A 37 -0.22 -11.71 4.80
N THR A 38 0.71 -10.79 4.58
CA THR A 38 0.57 -9.38 4.97
C THR A 38 0.99 -8.47 3.82
N ALA A 39 0.21 -7.43 3.54
CA ALA A 39 0.56 -6.35 2.62
C ALA A 39 1.19 -5.18 3.39
N VAL A 40 2.42 -4.80 3.03
CA VAL A 40 3.26 -3.86 3.81
C VAL A 40 3.94 -2.84 2.89
N ASP A 41 3.43 -1.61 2.94
CA ASP A 41 4.01 -0.33 2.60
C ASP A 41 3.54 0.74 3.62
N PRO A 42 4.21 0.79 4.79
CA PRO A 42 3.64 0.28 6.07
C PRO A 42 2.35 -0.57 6.00
N GLU A 43 1.75 -1.04 7.10
CA GLU A 43 0.60 -1.95 6.96
C GLU A 43 -0.55 -1.32 6.15
N LEU A 44 -0.94 -1.99 5.07
CA LEU A 44 -2.00 -1.50 4.19
C LEU A 44 -3.36 -1.99 4.69
N VAL A 45 -4.17 -1.07 5.21
CA VAL A 45 -5.50 -1.34 5.80
C VAL A 45 -6.59 -1.20 4.74
N GLY A 46 -7.47 -2.20 4.64
CA GLY A 46 -8.60 -2.18 3.70
C GLY A 46 -8.22 -2.24 2.22
N ALA A 47 -6.97 -2.62 1.92
CA ALA A 47 -6.47 -2.83 0.58
C ALA A 47 -7.11 -4.08 -0.04
N THR A 48 -7.32 -4.08 -1.36
CA THR A 48 -7.76 -5.27 -2.08
C THR A 48 -6.54 -6.12 -2.36
N VAL A 49 -6.53 -7.37 -1.88
CA VAL A 49 -5.57 -8.38 -2.32
C VAL A 49 -6.29 -9.35 -3.24
N CYS A 50 -5.76 -9.56 -4.44
CA CYS A 50 -6.31 -10.50 -5.41
C CYS A 50 -5.27 -11.53 -5.86
N LEU A 51 -5.75 -12.71 -6.22
CA LEU A 51 -4.98 -13.71 -6.95
C LEU A 51 -5.09 -13.41 -8.44
N ASP A 52 -4.02 -12.91 -9.05
CA ASP A 52 -3.94 -12.69 -10.50
C ASP A 52 -3.76 -14.03 -11.19
N THR A 53 -4.89 -14.60 -11.61
CA THR A 53 -4.96 -15.96 -12.15
C THR A 53 -4.60 -16.01 -13.63
N ASN A 54 -4.71 -14.87 -14.32
CA ASN A 54 -4.46 -14.75 -15.75
C ASN A 54 -3.10 -14.09 -16.07
N ASN A 55 -2.37 -13.66 -15.04
CA ASN A 55 -1.06 -13.00 -15.08
C ASN A 55 -1.06 -11.72 -15.94
N ASN A 56 -2.15 -10.96 -15.91
CA ASN A 56 -2.25 -9.69 -16.65
C ASN A 56 -1.78 -8.48 -15.84
N GLY A 57 -1.58 -8.65 -14.52
CA GLY A 57 -1.18 -7.58 -13.63
C GLY A 57 -2.29 -6.59 -13.26
N GLU A 58 -3.55 -7.00 -13.24
CA GLU A 58 -4.67 -6.18 -12.76
C GLU A 58 -5.59 -7.00 -11.87
N CYS A 59 -6.11 -6.42 -10.78
CA CYS A 59 -7.12 -7.11 -9.97
C CYS A 59 -8.48 -7.04 -10.66
N GLU A 60 -8.98 -8.19 -11.11
CA GLU A 60 -10.24 -8.26 -11.84
C GLU A 60 -11.40 -8.79 -10.99
N ILE A 61 -12.63 -8.44 -11.37
CA ILE A 61 -13.85 -8.86 -10.64
C ILE A 61 -14.06 -10.39 -10.62
N ASN A 62 -13.50 -11.09 -11.60
CA ASN A 62 -13.56 -12.55 -11.73
C ASN A 62 -12.46 -13.27 -10.97
N GLU A 63 -11.56 -12.55 -10.32
CA GLU A 63 -10.45 -13.13 -9.59
C GLU A 63 -10.76 -13.24 -8.11
N PRO A 64 -10.30 -14.32 -7.44
CA PRO A 64 -10.38 -14.41 -5.99
C PRO A 64 -9.76 -13.16 -5.37
N SER A 65 -10.49 -12.51 -4.46
CA SER A 65 -10.02 -11.31 -3.77
C SER A 65 -10.57 -11.17 -2.36
N VAL A 66 -9.82 -10.49 -1.51
CA VAL A 66 -10.16 -10.19 -0.12
C VAL A 66 -9.69 -8.79 0.25
N LYS A 67 -10.19 -8.27 1.38
CA LYS A 67 -9.70 -7.02 1.98
C LYS A 67 -8.71 -7.32 3.10
N THR A 68 -7.63 -6.55 3.18
CA THR A 68 -6.72 -6.60 4.32
C THR A 68 -7.38 -6.05 5.59
N ASP A 69 -6.99 -6.59 6.74
CA ASP A 69 -7.42 -6.10 8.05
C ASP A 69 -6.59 -4.90 8.55
N ILE A 70 -6.78 -4.51 9.81
CA ILE A 70 -6.07 -3.38 10.45
C ILE A 70 -4.55 -3.60 10.58
N ASN A 71 -4.09 -4.85 10.49
CA ASN A 71 -2.68 -5.21 10.52
C ASN A 71 -2.14 -5.50 9.11
N GLY A 72 -2.88 -5.15 8.05
CA GLY A 72 -2.50 -5.47 6.67
C GLY A 72 -2.57 -6.96 6.34
N THR A 73 -3.10 -7.78 7.24
CA THR A 73 -3.16 -9.24 7.06
C THR A 73 -4.31 -9.60 6.12
N TYR A 74 -4.09 -10.60 5.27
CA TYR A 74 -5.11 -11.15 4.39
C TYR A 74 -5.09 -12.69 4.42
N SER A 75 -6.22 -13.28 4.07
CA SER A 75 -6.40 -14.72 3.97
C SER A 75 -7.40 -15.02 2.85
N ILE A 76 -6.91 -15.52 1.73
CA ILE A 76 -7.68 -15.79 0.53
C ILE A 76 -7.90 -17.30 0.37
N ALA A 77 -9.16 -17.69 0.21
CA ALA A 77 -9.51 -19.04 -0.20
C ALA A 77 -9.28 -19.18 -1.71
N VAL A 78 -8.51 -20.18 -2.11
CA VAL A 78 -8.16 -20.45 -3.50
C VAL A 78 -8.52 -21.88 -3.83
N LEU A 79 -9.24 -22.08 -4.92
CA LEU A 79 -9.49 -23.40 -5.47
C LEU A 79 -8.27 -23.84 -6.29
N GLN A 80 -7.91 -25.11 -6.20
CA GLN A 80 -6.71 -25.62 -6.87
C GLN A 80 -6.75 -25.47 -8.42
N ASP A 81 -7.92 -25.33 -9.02
CA ASP A 81 -8.12 -25.04 -10.44
C ASP A 81 -8.00 -23.54 -10.80
N GLU A 82 -8.01 -22.64 -9.82
CA GLU A 82 -7.72 -21.21 -9.98
C GLU A 82 -6.22 -20.93 -9.92
N MET A 83 -5.44 -21.81 -9.29
CA MET A 83 -3.99 -21.69 -9.19
C MET A 83 -3.33 -22.06 -10.53
N THR A 84 -3.00 -21.05 -11.34
CA THR A 84 -2.21 -21.22 -12.56
C THR A 84 -0.72 -21.24 -12.23
N ALA A 85 0.09 -21.90 -13.07
CA ALA A 85 1.53 -21.89 -12.90
C ALA A 85 2.06 -20.45 -13.05
N GLY A 86 2.76 -19.96 -12.04
CA GLY A 86 3.24 -18.59 -11.95
C GLY A 86 2.19 -17.58 -11.50
N ALA A 87 1.09 -18.01 -10.89
CA ALA A 87 0.09 -17.09 -10.32
C ALA A 87 0.72 -16.11 -9.33
N THR A 88 0.25 -14.87 -9.34
CA THR A 88 0.77 -13.80 -8.49
C THR A 88 -0.30 -13.26 -7.55
N LEU A 89 0.12 -12.69 -6.43
CA LEU A 89 -0.75 -11.90 -5.59
C LEU A 89 -0.50 -10.44 -5.88
N LEU A 90 -1.58 -9.69 -6.07
CA LEU A 90 -1.54 -8.24 -6.23
C LEU A 90 -2.20 -7.58 -5.03
N VAL A 91 -1.75 -6.37 -4.71
CA VAL A 91 -2.46 -5.49 -3.77
C VAL A 91 -2.64 -4.11 -4.38
N GLU A 92 -3.84 -3.57 -4.24
CA GLU A 92 -4.21 -2.23 -4.70
C GLU A 92 -5.17 -1.53 -3.72
N GLY A 93 -5.10 -0.20 -3.70
CA GLY A 93 -5.91 0.65 -2.84
C GLY A 93 -5.67 0.40 -1.35
N GLY A 94 -6.65 0.80 -0.52
CA GLY A 94 -6.48 0.81 0.93
C GLY A 94 -5.66 2.00 1.39
N TYR A 95 -5.13 1.91 2.60
CA TYR A 95 -4.47 3.03 3.27
C TYR A 95 -3.30 2.58 4.11
N ASP A 96 -2.23 3.35 4.10
CA ASP A 96 -1.07 3.17 4.97
C ASP A 96 -1.50 3.41 6.43
N ARG A 97 -1.20 2.46 7.33
CA ARG A 97 -1.59 2.57 8.75
C ARG A 97 -0.81 3.63 9.51
N VAL A 98 0.45 3.87 9.19
CA VAL A 98 1.29 4.87 9.86
C VAL A 98 0.87 6.26 9.42
N THR A 99 0.82 6.49 8.11
CA THR A 99 0.65 7.82 7.54
C THR A 99 -0.82 8.18 7.29
N LYS A 100 -1.70 7.17 7.33
CA LYS A 100 -3.15 7.27 7.13
C LYS A 100 -3.56 7.73 5.73
N MET A 101 -2.64 7.67 4.77
CA MET A 101 -2.89 8.12 3.41
C MET A 101 -3.34 7.00 2.48
N PRO A 102 -4.11 7.31 1.43
CA PRO A 102 -4.52 6.31 0.44
C PRO A 102 -3.30 5.75 -0.26
N PHE A 103 -3.20 4.43 -0.32
CA PHE A 103 -2.25 3.76 -1.18
C PHE A 103 -2.74 3.85 -2.62
N THR A 104 -1.98 4.50 -3.50
CA THR A 104 -2.40 4.79 -4.90
C THR A 104 -1.69 3.93 -5.94
N GLY A 105 -0.79 3.04 -5.51
CA GLY A 105 -0.03 2.14 -6.35
C GLY A 105 -0.61 0.73 -6.47
N THR A 106 0.20 -0.16 -7.05
CA THR A 106 -0.03 -1.60 -7.05
C THR A 106 1.28 -2.27 -6.67
N MET A 107 1.23 -3.24 -5.76
CA MET A 107 2.36 -4.11 -5.45
C MET A 107 2.03 -5.54 -5.79
N SER A 108 3.07 -6.36 -5.95
CA SER A 108 2.90 -7.77 -6.26
C SER A 108 3.92 -8.66 -5.57
N THR A 109 3.58 -9.93 -5.46
CA THR A 109 4.52 -10.98 -5.06
C THR A 109 4.18 -12.26 -5.78
N LEU A 110 5.17 -13.13 -5.94
CA LEU A 110 4.92 -14.49 -6.41
C LEU A 110 4.48 -15.36 -5.26
N ILE A 111 3.58 -16.29 -5.55
CA ILE A 111 3.16 -17.30 -4.60
C ILE A 111 4.24 -18.39 -4.53
N ASP A 112 4.63 -18.76 -3.31
CA ASP A 112 5.36 -20.02 -3.13
C ASP A 112 4.41 -21.20 -3.35
N GLU A 113 4.31 -21.66 -4.60
CA GLU A 113 3.49 -22.81 -4.98
C GLU A 113 3.91 -24.11 -4.25
N ALA A 114 5.14 -24.19 -3.73
CA ALA A 114 5.60 -25.33 -2.96
C ALA A 114 5.07 -25.31 -1.52
N ASP A 115 4.74 -24.15 -0.98
CA ASP A 115 4.15 -23.96 0.34
C ASP A 115 3.13 -22.81 0.37
N LEU A 116 1.92 -23.10 -0.09
CA LEU A 116 0.77 -22.18 -0.04
C LEU A 116 0.37 -21.78 1.39
N THR A 117 0.85 -22.49 2.41
CA THR A 117 0.55 -22.20 3.82
C THR A 117 1.54 -21.23 4.45
N ALA A 118 2.67 -20.98 3.79
CA ALA A 118 3.64 -19.96 4.20
C ALA A 118 3.04 -18.55 4.11
N GLN A 119 3.57 -17.64 4.92
CA GLN A 119 3.21 -16.23 4.85
C GLN A 119 3.75 -15.60 3.56
N GLN A 120 2.85 -15.20 2.67
CA GLN A 120 3.18 -14.53 1.41
C GLN A 120 3.20 -13.01 1.65
N MET A 121 4.38 -12.43 1.75
CA MET A 121 4.51 -10.98 1.96
C MET A 121 4.30 -10.23 0.63
N ILE A 122 3.44 -9.21 0.64
CA ILE A 122 3.28 -8.27 -0.49
C ILE A 122 3.86 -6.92 -0.07
N THR A 123 5.07 -6.62 -0.52
CA THR A 123 5.82 -5.42 -0.14
C THR A 123 6.48 -4.78 -1.37
N PRO A 124 6.99 -3.53 -1.27
CA PRO A 124 7.84 -2.94 -2.30
C PRO A 124 9.05 -3.83 -2.65
N LEU A 125 9.62 -4.51 -1.66
CA LEU A 125 10.78 -5.40 -1.87
C LEU A 125 10.39 -6.66 -2.62
N THR A 126 9.32 -7.34 -2.22
CA THR A 126 8.85 -8.55 -2.93
C THR A 126 8.35 -8.22 -4.34
N THR A 127 7.82 -7.01 -4.55
CA THR A 127 7.46 -6.49 -5.88
C THR A 127 8.69 -6.37 -6.75
N LEU A 128 9.76 -5.72 -6.26
CA LEU A 128 11.01 -5.61 -7.02
C LEU A 128 11.63 -6.98 -7.31
N VAL A 129 11.57 -7.92 -6.36
CA VAL A 129 12.03 -9.31 -6.56
C VAL A 129 11.25 -10.00 -7.66
N TYR A 130 9.92 -9.89 -7.63
CA TYR A 130 9.05 -10.45 -8.66
C TYR A 130 9.43 -9.91 -10.04
N GLU A 131 9.50 -8.59 -10.19
CA GLU A 131 9.83 -7.97 -11.47
C GLU A 131 11.25 -8.33 -11.91
N THR A 132 12.20 -8.48 -10.98
CA THR A 132 13.58 -8.92 -11.28
C THR A 132 13.62 -10.35 -11.79
N ALA A 133 12.84 -11.25 -11.19
CA ALA A 133 12.73 -12.64 -11.65
C ALA A 133 12.21 -12.70 -13.09
N MET A 134 11.17 -11.90 -13.38
CA MET A 134 10.54 -11.84 -14.71
C MET A 134 11.43 -11.19 -15.76
N ALA A 135 12.04 -10.05 -15.46
CA ALA A 135 12.87 -9.28 -16.41
C ALA A 135 14.12 -10.07 -16.85
N ALA A 136 14.67 -10.90 -15.98
CA ALA A 136 15.90 -11.64 -16.22
C ALA A 136 15.71 -13.15 -16.45
N ASP A 137 14.47 -13.64 -16.53
CA ASP A 137 14.11 -15.05 -16.67
C ASP A 137 14.86 -15.95 -15.66
N MET A 138 14.90 -15.50 -14.40
CA MET A 138 15.63 -16.17 -13.34
C MET A 138 14.69 -16.72 -12.27
N ASN A 139 15.15 -17.74 -11.54
CA ASN A 139 14.38 -18.27 -10.43
C ASN A 139 14.31 -17.27 -9.26
N MET A 140 13.30 -17.48 -8.41
CA MET A 140 13.00 -16.62 -7.27
C MET A 140 14.20 -16.41 -6.33
N THR A 141 14.92 -17.48 -5.98
CA THR A 141 16.10 -17.38 -5.10
C THR A 141 17.20 -16.49 -5.69
N ALA A 142 17.47 -16.61 -7.00
CA ALA A 142 18.46 -15.77 -7.66
C ALA A 142 18.02 -14.30 -7.73
N ALA A 143 16.73 -14.04 -7.96
CA ALA A 143 16.17 -12.69 -7.95
C ALA A 143 16.28 -12.06 -6.55
N GLN A 144 15.97 -12.83 -5.51
CA GLN A 144 16.12 -12.41 -4.11
C GLN A 144 17.57 -12.03 -3.78
N GLU A 145 18.54 -12.87 -4.13
CA GLU A 145 19.96 -12.58 -3.92
C GLU A 145 20.42 -11.33 -4.67
N LYS A 146 19.95 -11.14 -5.92
CA LYS A 146 20.27 -9.97 -6.73
C LYS A 146 19.70 -8.70 -6.12
N VAL A 147 18.42 -8.70 -5.74
CA VAL A 147 17.77 -7.56 -5.07
C VAL A 147 18.44 -7.25 -3.73
N ALA A 148 18.64 -8.26 -2.89
CA ALA A 148 19.32 -8.12 -1.62
C ALA A 148 20.71 -7.47 -1.79
N SER A 149 21.52 -7.98 -2.73
CA SER A 149 22.85 -7.43 -3.00
C SER A 149 22.81 -5.98 -3.49
N THR A 150 21.84 -5.59 -4.31
CA THR A 150 21.71 -4.22 -4.82
C THR A 150 21.24 -3.25 -3.74
N LEU A 151 20.39 -3.69 -2.82
CA LEU A 151 19.86 -2.87 -1.74
C LEU A 151 20.72 -2.88 -0.47
N GLY A 152 21.78 -3.70 -0.44
CA GLY A 152 22.61 -3.88 0.76
C GLY A 152 21.89 -4.62 1.90
N LEU A 153 20.92 -5.47 1.55
CA LEU A 153 20.12 -6.30 2.44
C LEU A 153 20.53 -7.78 2.30
N THR A 154 19.94 -8.63 3.13
CA THR A 154 19.99 -10.10 3.03
C THR A 154 18.78 -10.64 2.26
N ALA A 155 18.88 -11.86 1.73
CA ALA A 155 17.78 -12.51 1.01
C ALA A 155 16.56 -12.75 1.92
N GLU A 156 16.80 -12.97 3.22
CA GLU A 156 15.75 -13.07 4.24
C GLU A 156 15.06 -11.73 4.49
N GLU A 157 15.81 -10.63 4.65
CA GLU A 157 15.24 -9.30 4.90
C GLU A 157 14.33 -8.82 3.75
N VAL A 158 14.66 -9.19 2.51
CA VAL A 158 13.88 -8.83 1.31
C VAL A 158 12.50 -9.50 1.25
N GLN A 159 12.32 -10.62 1.97
CA GLN A 159 11.06 -11.39 2.02
C GLN A 159 10.32 -11.27 3.35
N ALA A 160 10.97 -10.73 4.37
CA ALA A 160 10.42 -10.64 5.71
C ALA A 160 9.31 -9.59 5.80
N ASN A 161 8.53 -9.67 6.89
CA ASN A 161 7.80 -8.51 7.36
C ASN A 161 8.80 -7.46 7.84
N MET A 162 9.00 -6.42 7.03
CA MET A 162 10.03 -5.40 7.23
C MET A 162 9.83 -4.61 8.54
N LEU A 163 8.61 -4.61 9.07
CA LEU A 163 8.23 -3.95 10.31
C LEU A 163 8.62 -4.75 11.56
N GLU A 164 8.85 -6.05 11.42
CA GLU A 164 9.30 -6.93 12.50
C GLU A 164 10.83 -7.05 12.57
N LEU A 165 11.54 -6.47 11.59
CA LEU A 165 13.00 -6.48 11.54
C LEU A 165 13.58 -5.49 12.56
N ALA A 166 14.63 -5.92 13.25
CA ALA A 166 15.39 -5.03 14.14
C ALA A 166 16.14 -3.94 13.37
N ASP A 167 16.55 -4.25 12.14
CA ASP A 167 17.23 -3.33 11.24
C ASP A 167 16.20 -2.68 10.30
N GLN A 168 16.13 -1.36 10.35
CA GLN A 168 15.15 -0.58 9.59
C GLN A 168 15.55 -0.38 8.12
N ARG A 169 16.73 -0.84 7.69
CA ARG A 169 17.20 -0.66 6.30
C ARG A 169 16.24 -1.25 5.27
N ALA A 170 15.63 -2.40 5.56
CA ALA A 170 14.66 -3.02 4.66
C ALA A 170 13.40 -2.17 4.51
N LEU A 171 12.84 -1.68 5.63
CA LEU A 171 11.69 -0.78 5.63
C LEU A 171 12.03 0.53 4.89
N GLN A 172 13.17 1.15 5.21
CA GLN A 172 13.61 2.39 4.57
C GLN A 172 13.76 2.23 3.05
N ALA A 173 14.37 1.14 2.59
CA ALA A 173 14.50 0.83 1.17
C ALA A 173 13.13 0.62 0.50
N ALA A 174 12.21 -0.06 1.17
CA ALA A 174 10.87 -0.31 0.68
C ALA A 174 10.05 0.97 0.49
N MET A 175 10.06 1.85 1.51
CA MET A 175 9.40 3.13 1.45
C MET A 175 9.98 4.03 0.35
N ALA A 176 11.30 4.06 0.23
CA ALA A 176 11.97 4.80 -0.82
C ALA A 176 11.57 4.29 -2.22
N LEU A 177 11.52 2.96 -2.40
CA LEU A 177 11.10 2.33 -3.65
C LEU A 177 9.70 2.76 -4.06
N GLN A 178 8.75 2.63 -3.14
CA GLN A 178 7.34 2.90 -3.43
C GLN A 178 7.09 4.39 -3.69
N GLN A 179 7.64 5.27 -2.87
CA GLN A 179 7.48 6.72 -3.02
C GLN A 179 8.18 7.24 -4.29
N ALA A 180 9.32 6.66 -4.67
CA ALA A 180 9.94 6.94 -5.97
C ALA A 180 9.06 6.44 -7.13
N ALA A 181 8.44 5.26 -6.99
CA ALA A 181 7.53 4.73 -8.00
C ALA A 181 6.31 5.64 -8.20
N GLU A 182 5.73 6.18 -7.13
CA GLU A 182 4.61 7.13 -7.20
C GLU A 182 5.00 8.47 -7.85
N LEU A 183 6.25 8.92 -7.69
CA LEU A 183 6.76 10.11 -8.36
C LEU A 183 7.10 9.88 -9.84
N ALA A 184 7.39 8.65 -10.20
CA ALA A 184 7.83 8.24 -11.53
C ALA A 184 6.68 8.04 -12.51
N THR A 185 5.44 7.89 -12.03
CA THR A 185 4.29 7.58 -12.89
C THR A 185 3.24 8.69 -12.79
N ASP A 186 2.73 9.14 -13.93
CA ASP A 186 1.53 9.99 -13.99
C ASP A 186 0.22 9.20 -13.70
N ALA A 187 0.28 7.89 -13.43
CA ALA A 187 -0.89 6.99 -13.27
C ALA A 187 -0.70 5.91 -12.19
N ASN A 188 -1.81 5.41 -11.63
CA ASN A 188 -1.98 4.46 -10.51
C ASN A 188 -1.34 3.06 -10.66
N ASN A 189 -0.25 2.89 -11.43
CA ASN A 189 0.44 1.61 -11.56
C ASN A 189 1.94 1.78 -11.34
N THR A 190 2.32 1.79 -10.07
CA THR A 190 3.72 1.92 -9.62
C THR A 190 4.61 0.78 -10.12
N ARG A 191 4.06 -0.39 -10.48
CA ARG A 191 4.83 -1.52 -11.03
C ARG A 191 5.58 -1.22 -12.31
N VAL A 192 5.14 -0.25 -13.10
CA VAL A 192 5.90 0.20 -14.28
C VAL A 192 7.30 0.66 -13.88
N PHE A 193 7.44 1.37 -12.76
CA PHE A 193 8.74 1.80 -12.26
C PHE A 193 9.56 0.61 -11.72
N TYR A 194 8.94 -0.30 -10.96
CA TYR A 194 9.62 -1.53 -10.49
C TYR A 194 10.14 -2.39 -11.66
N ARG A 195 9.38 -2.50 -12.75
CA ARG A 195 9.80 -3.18 -13.98
C ARG A 195 11.01 -2.50 -14.62
N ALA A 196 11.01 -1.18 -14.70
CA ALA A 196 12.17 -0.44 -15.20
C ALA A 196 13.42 -0.67 -14.32
N MET A 197 13.26 -0.70 -12.98
CA MET A 197 14.34 -1.06 -12.06
C MET A 197 14.86 -2.48 -12.29
N ALA A 198 13.96 -3.44 -12.43
CA ALA A 198 14.30 -4.83 -12.71
C ALA A 198 15.04 -5.00 -14.05
N GLU A 199 14.59 -4.31 -15.10
CA GLU A 199 15.25 -4.31 -16.41
C GLU A 199 16.67 -3.73 -16.32
N GLU A 200 16.88 -2.61 -15.61
CA GLU A 200 18.22 -2.07 -15.37
C GLU A 200 19.11 -3.05 -14.59
N MET A 201 18.57 -3.72 -13.56
CA MET A 201 19.29 -4.71 -12.78
C MET A 201 19.65 -5.97 -13.56
N ALA A 202 18.93 -6.28 -14.64
CA ALA A 202 19.21 -7.40 -15.53
C ALA A 202 20.44 -7.13 -16.43
N VAL A 203 20.67 -5.87 -16.83
CA VAL A 203 21.79 -5.48 -17.70
C VAL A 203 23.01 -4.96 -16.95
N SER A 204 22.83 -4.38 -15.76
CA SER A 204 23.88 -3.72 -14.98
C SER A 204 23.90 -4.20 -13.53
N SER A 205 24.97 -3.85 -12.81
CA SER A 205 25.08 -4.08 -11.37
C SER A 205 25.20 -2.75 -10.64
N TYR A 206 24.32 -2.55 -9.65
CA TYR A 206 24.26 -1.34 -8.83
C TYR A 206 24.62 -1.71 -7.39
N GLY A 207 25.35 -0.81 -6.72
CA GLY A 207 25.84 -1.02 -5.35
C GLY A 207 24.92 -0.47 -4.26
N ASN A 208 23.90 0.31 -4.63
CA ASN A 208 22.90 0.86 -3.73
C ASN A 208 21.63 1.25 -4.51
N LEU A 209 20.57 1.55 -3.77
CA LEU A 209 19.26 1.93 -4.29
C LEU A 209 19.26 3.27 -5.04
N THR A 210 19.96 4.27 -4.51
CA THR A 210 20.05 5.62 -5.08
C THR A 210 20.62 5.61 -6.50
N ASP A 211 21.70 4.86 -6.74
CA ASP A 211 22.33 4.72 -8.05
C ASP A 211 21.38 4.05 -9.05
N LEU A 212 20.62 3.03 -8.60
CA LEU A 212 19.62 2.35 -9.41
C LEU A 212 18.46 3.28 -9.78
N MET A 213 17.87 3.98 -8.80
CA MET A 213 16.80 4.97 -9.03
C MET A 213 17.25 6.05 -10.02
N THR A 214 18.48 6.55 -9.85
CA THR A 214 19.05 7.57 -10.74
C THR A 214 19.21 7.04 -12.16
N ALA A 215 19.72 5.82 -12.33
CA ALA A 215 19.84 5.20 -13.64
C ALA A 215 18.49 4.97 -14.32
N VAL A 216 17.48 4.51 -13.57
CA VAL A 216 16.12 4.34 -14.09
C VAL A 216 15.51 5.68 -14.48
N ALA A 217 15.63 6.71 -13.64
CA ALA A 217 15.16 8.05 -13.97
C ALA A 217 15.84 8.61 -15.23
N ASP A 218 17.14 8.36 -15.41
CA ASP A 218 17.88 8.83 -16.56
C ASP A 218 17.49 8.16 -17.87
N GLN A 219 17.19 6.86 -17.82
CA GLN A 219 16.98 6.02 -19.01
C GLN A 219 15.50 5.83 -19.37
N ASN A 220 14.61 5.82 -18.38
CA ASN A 220 13.22 5.38 -18.55
C ASN A 220 12.21 6.50 -18.36
N LEU A 221 12.59 7.60 -17.70
CA LEU A 221 11.70 8.74 -17.44
C LEU A 221 12.07 9.97 -18.27
N SER A 222 11.12 10.88 -18.42
CA SER A 222 11.33 12.12 -19.18
C SER A 222 10.70 13.34 -18.49
N GLY A 223 11.16 14.53 -18.87
CA GLY A 223 10.55 15.78 -18.40
C GLY A 223 10.51 15.91 -16.87
N VAL A 224 9.31 16.08 -16.34
CA VAL A 224 9.06 16.34 -14.91
C VAL A 224 9.25 15.09 -14.06
N GLU A 225 8.76 13.93 -14.50
CA GLU A 225 8.86 12.65 -13.75
C GLU A 225 10.32 12.31 -13.45
N LYS A 226 11.20 12.45 -14.45
CA LYS A 226 12.65 12.27 -14.30
C LYS A 226 13.21 13.15 -13.19
N LEU A 227 12.86 14.44 -13.20
CA LEU A 227 13.37 15.38 -12.21
C LEU A 227 12.82 15.07 -10.81
N ARG A 228 11.55 14.66 -10.69
CA ARG A 228 10.95 14.28 -9.39
C ARG A 228 11.72 13.15 -8.73
N VAL A 229 11.96 12.07 -9.47
CA VAL A 229 12.72 10.92 -8.96
C VAL A 229 14.15 11.28 -8.62
N GLN A 230 14.82 12.13 -9.41
CA GLN A 230 16.18 12.59 -9.11
C GLN A 230 16.26 13.42 -7.82
N TYR A 231 15.32 14.35 -7.61
CA TYR A 231 15.27 15.13 -6.37
C TYR A 231 14.94 14.26 -5.16
N PHE A 232 14.04 13.30 -5.33
CA PHE A 232 13.68 12.37 -4.29
C PHE A 232 14.86 11.49 -3.89
N SER A 233 15.55 10.89 -4.87
CA SER A 233 16.76 10.08 -4.66
C SER A 233 17.83 10.81 -3.84
N GLU A 234 18.03 12.11 -4.09
CA GLU A 234 18.95 12.92 -3.30
C GLU A 234 18.45 13.19 -1.88
N ALA A 235 17.18 13.53 -1.73
CA ALA A 235 16.58 13.74 -0.42
C ALA A 235 16.68 12.48 0.47
N MET A 236 16.52 11.30 -0.13
CA MET A 236 16.70 10.01 0.53
C MET A 236 18.11 9.82 1.09
N ASN A 237 19.16 10.20 0.34
CA ASN A 237 20.55 10.15 0.84
C ASN A 237 20.75 10.99 2.10
N ALA A 238 20.09 12.16 2.16
CA ALA A 238 20.17 13.07 3.29
C ALA A 238 19.35 12.60 4.52
N MET A 239 18.35 11.72 4.33
CA MET A 239 17.50 11.17 5.40
C MET A 239 18.10 10.05 6.23
N SER A 240 19.32 9.61 5.90
CA SER A 240 20.02 8.53 6.63
C SER A 240 20.22 8.78 8.15
N ALA A 241 19.97 9.99 8.65
CA ALA A 241 20.05 10.34 10.07
C ALA A 241 18.75 10.12 10.87
N VAL A 242 17.60 9.89 10.23
CA VAL A 242 16.32 9.67 10.92
C VAL A 242 16.21 8.20 11.32
N ALA A 243 16.37 7.94 12.62
CA ALA A 243 16.46 6.57 13.17
C ALA A 243 15.10 5.96 13.56
N ASP A 244 14.10 6.79 13.83
CA ASP A 244 12.76 6.35 14.18
C ASP A 244 11.96 6.04 12.91
N SER A 245 11.35 4.86 12.84
CA SER A 245 10.68 4.33 11.64
C SER A 245 9.44 5.14 11.26
N ASP A 246 8.67 5.61 12.24
CA ASP A 246 7.42 6.33 12.00
C ASP A 246 7.74 7.76 11.56
N LEU A 247 8.72 8.40 12.21
CA LEU A 247 9.23 9.71 11.77
C LEU A 247 9.85 9.63 10.38
N TYR A 248 10.59 8.55 10.07
CA TYR A 248 11.14 8.32 8.74
C TYR A 248 10.01 8.18 7.72
N ALA A 249 9.02 7.34 8.01
CA ALA A 249 7.90 7.09 7.12
C ALA A 249 7.20 8.37 6.69
N MET A 250 6.86 9.19 7.68
CA MET A 250 6.19 10.46 7.46
C MET A 250 7.09 11.51 6.80
N SER A 251 8.40 11.49 7.08
CA SER A 251 9.36 12.38 6.41
C SER A 251 9.46 12.06 4.92
N VAL A 252 9.53 10.77 4.57
CA VAL A 252 9.61 10.33 3.17
C VAL A 252 8.37 10.79 2.40
N GLU A 253 7.18 10.58 2.96
CA GLU A 253 5.94 10.97 2.30
C GLU A 253 5.78 12.50 2.20
N ARG A 254 6.15 13.24 3.26
CA ARG A 254 6.19 14.71 3.21
C ARG A 254 7.08 15.23 2.09
N ILE A 255 8.25 14.61 1.93
CA ILE A 255 9.21 14.95 0.86
C ILE A 255 8.62 14.62 -0.52
N GLN A 256 7.99 13.45 -0.67
CA GLN A 256 7.32 13.06 -1.90
C GLN A 256 6.25 14.07 -2.30
N GLU A 257 5.37 14.46 -1.37
CA GLU A 257 4.27 15.37 -1.68
C GLU A 257 4.77 16.75 -2.08
N MET A 258 5.79 17.24 -1.37
CA MET A 258 6.41 18.52 -1.69
C MET A 258 7.02 18.48 -3.09
N ILE A 259 7.73 17.41 -3.44
CA ILE A 259 8.29 17.20 -4.78
C ILE A 259 7.18 17.13 -5.83
N ALA A 260 6.09 16.40 -5.56
CA ALA A 260 4.95 16.31 -6.45
C ALA A 260 4.32 17.69 -6.72
N ALA A 261 4.26 18.56 -5.70
CA ALA A 261 3.69 19.90 -5.76
C ALA A 261 4.63 20.97 -6.35
N MET A 262 5.94 20.70 -6.46
CA MET A 262 6.88 21.66 -7.03
C MET A 262 6.54 21.99 -8.50
N ASN A 263 6.55 23.26 -8.87
CA ASN A 263 6.41 23.67 -10.26
C ASN A 263 7.73 23.45 -11.03
N MET A 264 7.92 22.23 -11.52
CA MET A 264 9.17 21.80 -12.13
C MET A 264 9.42 22.35 -13.54
N ASN A 265 8.40 22.95 -14.18
CA ASN A 265 8.51 23.54 -15.52
C ASN A 265 9.53 24.69 -15.58
N THR A 266 9.78 25.37 -14.47
CA THR A 266 10.77 26.47 -14.35
C THR A 266 12.16 26.02 -13.91
N VAL A 267 12.35 24.74 -13.57
CA VAL A 267 13.58 24.20 -12.96
C VAL A 267 14.54 23.58 -14.00
N THR A 268 14.13 23.55 -15.28
CA THR A 268 14.85 22.90 -16.40
C THR A 268 16.23 23.46 -16.74
N GLY A 269 16.70 24.52 -16.05
CA GLY A 269 17.96 25.20 -16.35
C GLY A 269 19.14 24.94 -15.40
N GLU A 270 18.91 24.48 -14.16
CA GLU A 270 19.97 24.46 -13.14
C GLU A 270 19.73 23.33 -12.11
N LEU A 271 20.13 22.10 -12.44
CA LEU A 271 20.13 20.99 -11.49
C LEU A 271 20.92 21.38 -10.21
N GLU A 272 22.03 22.12 -10.33
CA GLU A 272 22.90 22.55 -9.22
C GLU A 272 22.26 23.56 -8.23
N THR A 273 21.40 24.49 -8.67
CA THR A 273 20.63 25.35 -7.73
C THR A 273 19.44 24.60 -7.14
N GLY A 274 18.89 23.61 -7.85
CA GLY A 274 17.92 22.66 -7.31
C GLY A 274 18.48 21.81 -6.17
N PHE A 275 19.71 21.29 -6.28
CA PHE A 275 20.37 20.51 -5.23
C PHE A 275 20.71 21.32 -3.97
N THR A 276 21.08 22.60 -4.15
CA THR A 276 21.29 23.51 -3.00
C THR A 276 19.96 23.78 -2.28
N LEU A 277 18.86 23.89 -3.02
CA LEU A 277 17.52 23.93 -2.44
C LEU A 277 17.19 22.62 -1.72
N VAL A 278 17.52 21.44 -2.26
CA VAL A 278 17.29 20.12 -1.62
C VAL A 278 17.93 20.05 -0.23
N SER A 279 19.14 20.60 -0.02
CA SER A 279 19.79 20.55 1.30
C SER A 279 19.07 21.41 2.37
N ASP A 280 18.60 22.61 2.04
CA ASP A 280 17.78 23.45 2.95
C ASP A 280 16.32 22.93 3.05
N PHE A 281 15.84 22.27 1.99
CA PHE A 281 14.50 21.68 1.83
C PHE A 281 14.32 20.43 2.70
N VAL A 282 15.33 19.56 2.75
CA VAL A 282 15.33 18.37 3.60
C VAL A 282 15.13 18.76 5.06
N THR A 283 15.74 19.86 5.52
CA THR A 283 15.61 20.30 6.92
C THR A 283 14.20 20.83 7.27
N THR A 284 13.44 21.28 6.27
CA THR A 284 12.08 21.80 6.46
C THR A 284 11.01 20.72 6.28
N ALA A 285 11.29 19.71 5.44
CA ALA A 285 10.36 18.61 5.13
C ALA A 285 10.50 17.42 6.09
N MET A 286 11.64 17.27 6.75
CA MET A 286 11.85 16.21 7.74
C MET A 286 10.91 16.38 8.95
N VAL A 287 10.22 15.31 9.28
CA VAL A 287 9.50 15.15 10.53
C VAL A 287 10.53 14.68 11.56
N LEU A 288 11.01 15.61 12.39
CA LEU A 288 12.09 15.35 13.36
C LEU A 288 11.57 15.09 14.77
N SER A 289 10.27 15.30 15.00
CA SER A 289 9.65 15.12 16.30
C SER A 289 8.23 14.56 16.20
N PRO A 290 7.75 13.87 17.25
CA PRO A 290 6.35 13.44 17.33
C PRO A 290 5.33 14.59 17.22
N ALA A 291 5.70 15.84 17.53
CA ALA A 291 4.77 16.97 17.37
C ALA A 291 4.56 17.33 15.89
N ASP A 292 5.60 17.21 15.07
CA ASP A 292 5.53 17.46 13.62
C ASP A 292 4.67 16.40 12.92
N VAL A 293 4.64 15.19 13.47
CA VAL A 293 3.76 14.09 13.06
C VAL A 293 2.30 14.47 13.21
N GLU A 294 1.90 14.95 14.40
CA GLU A 294 0.51 15.28 14.71
C GLU A 294 -0.04 16.33 13.73
N VAL A 295 0.81 17.32 13.40
CA VAL A 295 0.49 18.39 12.44
C VAL A 295 0.27 17.84 11.03
N TYR A 296 1.16 16.93 10.61
CA TYR A 296 1.11 16.34 9.28
C TYR A 296 -0.11 15.41 9.11
N VAL A 297 -0.36 14.52 10.07
CA VAL A 297 -1.51 13.60 10.07
C VAL A 297 -2.83 14.37 10.08
N ALA A 298 -2.96 15.39 10.93
CA ALA A 298 -4.18 16.20 11.01
C ALA A 298 -4.54 16.84 9.66
N SER A 299 -3.56 17.49 9.02
CA SER A 299 -3.77 18.13 7.73
C SER A 299 -4.11 17.13 6.62
N HIS A 300 -3.47 15.96 6.62
CA HIS A 300 -3.68 14.91 5.63
C HIS A 300 -5.04 14.26 5.73
N LEU A 301 -5.46 13.92 6.93
CA LEU A 301 -6.76 13.29 7.14
C LEU A 301 -7.92 14.22 6.71
N LEU A 302 -7.80 15.52 6.99
CA LEU A 302 -8.77 16.50 6.49
C LEU A 302 -8.79 16.53 4.96
N LYS A 303 -7.63 16.59 4.31
CA LYS A 303 -7.50 16.55 2.84
C LYS A 303 -8.10 15.27 2.24
N ALA A 304 -7.78 14.11 2.81
CA ALA A 304 -8.26 12.80 2.36
C ALA A 304 -9.78 12.64 2.50
N ALA A 305 -10.37 13.23 3.55
CA ALA A 305 -11.82 13.32 3.69
C ALA A 305 -12.46 14.26 2.66
N GLY A 306 -11.66 14.96 1.86
CA GLY A 306 -12.11 15.92 0.85
C GLY A 306 -12.46 17.28 1.45
N VAL A 307 -11.97 17.61 2.65
CA VAL A 307 -12.15 18.95 3.26
C VAL A 307 -11.51 20.01 2.35
N ALA A 308 -12.18 21.16 2.22
CA ALA A 308 -11.69 22.24 1.37
C ALA A 308 -10.36 22.79 1.92
N GLN A 309 -9.39 23.06 1.04
CA GLN A 309 -8.03 23.47 1.43
C GLN A 309 -7.99 24.67 2.39
N GLU A 310 -8.87 25.66 2.17
CA GLU A 310 -8.99 26.84 3.03
C GLU A 310 -9.39 26.53 4.48
N LEU A 311 -9.99 25.35 4.74
CA LEU A 311 -10.42 24.92 6.07
C LEU A 311 -9.37 24.05 6.77
N ILE A 312 -8.38 23.51 6.05
CA ILE A 312 -7.46 22.51 6.60
C ILE A 312 -6.59 23.13 7.70
N ASP A 313 -5.84 24.18 7.40
CA ASP A 313 -4.89 24.77 8.37
C ASP A 313 -5.60 25.29 9.64
N PRO A 314 -6.72 26.05 9.56
CA PRO A 314 -7.43 26.50 10.75
C PRO A 314 -7.92 25.35 11.64
N VAL A 315 -8.42 24.26 11.04
CA VAL A 315 -8.96 23.12 11.80
C VAL A 315 -7.83 22.28 12.39
N ALA A 316 -6.77 22.01 11.61
CA ALA A 316 -5.61 21.28 12.07
C ALA A 316 -4.94 21.98 13.27
N GLU A 317 -4.77 23.30 13.23
CA GLU A 317 -4.20 24.07 14.36
C GLU A 317 -4.96 23.87 15.68
N VAL A 318 -6.30 23.80 15.63
CA VAL A 318 -7.11 23.56 16.83
C VAL A 318 -6.95 22.13 17.33
N ILE A 319 -6.90 21.16 16.42
CA ILE A 319 -6.67 19.75 16.74
C ILE A 319 -5.33 19.59 17.46
N ILE A 320 -4.25 20.10 16.86
CA ILE A 320 -2.88 20.00 17.40
C ILE A 320 -2.76 20.71 18.76
N ALA A 321 -3.43 21.84 18.95
CA ALA A 321 -3.32 22.62 20.18
C ALA A 321 -4.07 21.99 21.37
N ASN A 322 -5.03 21.09 21.13
CA ASN A 322 -5.96 20.62 22.15
C ASN A 322 -6.04 19.09 22.30
N ALA A 323 -5.52 18.32 21.34
CA ALA A 323 -5.46 16.87 21.41
C ALA A 323 -4.02 16.40 21.22
N GLU A 324 -3.57 15.45 22.04
CA GLU A 324 -2.41 14.62 21.69
C GLU A 324 -2.86 13.69 20.56
N VAL A 325 -2.49 14.00 19.32
CA VAL A 325 -2.75 13.14 18.15
C VAL A 325 -1.52 12.30 17.88
N THR A 326 -1.37 11.22 18.65
CA THR A 326 -0.35 10.21 18.38
C THR A 326 -0.54 9.52 17.01
N VAL A 327 0.51 8.87 16.49
CA VAL A 327 0.44 7.98 15.30
C VAL A 327 -0.64 6.88 15.50
N GLU A 328 -0.86 6.45 16.75
CA GLU A 328 -1.84 5.43 17.12
C GLU A 328 -3.29 5.92 17.11
N THR A 329 -3.54 7.23 17.25
CA THR A 329 -4.90 7.81 17.18
C THR A 329 -5.42 7.76 15.75
N GLY A 330 -6.13 6.68 15.41
CA GLY A 330 -6.75 6.47 14.10
C GLY A 330 -7.93 7.42 13.81
N PHE A 331 -8.57 7.22 12.65
CA PHE A 331 -9.71 8.00 12.12
C PHE A 331 -10.85 8.26 13.11
N THR A 332 -11.23 7.23 13.88
CA THR A 332 -12.27 7.31 14.92
C THR A 332 -11.92 8.36 15.98
N SER A 333 -10.64 8.49 16.32
CA SER A 333 -10.19 9.48 17.31
C SER A 333 -10.28 10.90 16.75
N MET A 334 -10.01 11.11 15.46
CA MET A 334 -10.09 12.44 14.85
C MET A 334 -11.52 12.99 14.83
N LYS A 335 -12.50 12.14 14.51
CA LYS A 335 -13.91 12.52 14.60
C LYS A 335 -14.30 12.88 16.03
N GLU A 336 -13.91 12.07 17.00
CA GLU A 336 -14.17 12.32 18.42
C GLU A 336 -13.52 13.62 18.91
N ILE A 337 -12.28 13.89 18.51
CA ILE A 337 -11.56 15.13 18.78
C ILE A 337 -12.29 16.33 18.19
N MET A 338 -12.77 16.23 16.94
CA MET A 338 -13.52 17.32 16.31
C MET A 338 -14.82 17.63 17.03
N VAL A 339 -15.57 16.60 17.46
CA VAL A 339 -16.79 16.77 18.27
C VAL A 339 -16.47 17.39 19.63
N GLN A 340 -15.36 17.01 20.25
CA GLN A 340 -14.94 17.55 21.53
C GLN A 340 -14.59 19.04 21.45
N TYR A 341 -13.93 19.47 20.38
CA TYR A 341 -13.42 20.85 20.20
C TYR A 341 -14.20 21.67 19.17
N GLU A 342 -15.49 21.37 18.99
CA GLU A 342 -16.37 22.06 18.04
C GLU A 342 -16.36 23.59 18.25
N ALA A 343 -16.40 24.04 19.50
CA ALA A 343 -16.48 25.46 19.82
C ALA A 343 -15.21 26.20 19.41
N GLU A 344 -14.04 25.64 19.72
CA GLU A 344 -12.73 26.18 19.38
C GLU A 344 -12.52 26.20 17.85
N ILE A 345 -12.93 25.13 17.16
CA ILE A 345 -12.87 25.06 15.69
C ILE A 345 -13.70 26.18 15.07
N LYS A 346 -14.95 26.37 15.51
CA LYS A 346 -15.83 27.41 14.96
C LYS A 346 -15.28 28.82 15.22
N VAL A 347 -14.73 29.08 16.41
CA VAL A 347 -14.06 30.36 16.71
C VAL A 347 -12.88 30.57 15.75
N LYS A 348 -12.06 29.54 15.55
CA LYS A 348 -10.92 29.62 14.65
C LYS A 348 -11.33 29.90 13.19
N LEU A 349 -12.41 29.29 12.72
CA LEU A 349 -12.94 29.54 11.38
C LEU A 349 -13.43 30.99 11.21
N VAL A 350 -14.10 31.55 12.24
CA VAL A 350 -14.50 32.96 12.26
C VAL A 350 -13.27 33.87 12.22
N ASP A 351 -12.30 33.62 13.10
CA ASP A 351 -11.13 34.47 13.28
C ASP A 351 -10.18 34.44 12.08
N THR A 352 -9.96 33.26 11.48
CA THR A 352 -8.98 33.08 10.40
C THR A 352 -9.57 33.35 9.02
N LEU A 353 -10.82 32.95 8.77
CA LEU A 353 -11.44 33.04 7.43
C LEU A 353 -12.49 34.15 7.32
N GLY A 354 -12.82 34.82 8.43
CA GLY A 354 -13.80 35.92 8.44
C GLY A 354 -15.25 35.44 8.26
N TYR A 355 -15.54 34.18 8.52
CA TYR A 355 -16.89 33.63 8.47
C TYR A 355 -17.79 34.20 9.56
N THR A 356 -19.09 34.27 9.30
CA THR A 356 -20.09 34.43 10.35
C THR A 356 -20.23 33.15 11.18
N GLU A 357 -20.79 33.25 12.39
CA GLU A 357 -21.03 32.07 13.23
C GLU A 357 -21.87 30.98 12.52
N ALA A 358 -22.85 31.40 11.70
CA ALA A 358 -23.70 30.48 10.95
C ALA A 358 -22.94 29.78 9.80
N GLU A 359 -22.05 30.50 9.12
CA GLU A 359 -21.18 29.94 8.09
C GLU A 359 -20.15 28.98 8.70
N ALA A 360 -19.56 29.34 9.84
CA ALA A 360 -18.64 28.48 10.59
C ALA A 360 -19.32 27.18 11.03
N GLN A 361 -20.56 27.24 11.53
CA GLN A 361 -21.33 26.02 11.85
C GLN A 361 -21.54 25.15 10.61
N THR A 362 -21.96 25.75 9.50
CA THR A 362 -22.20 25.01 8.24
C THR A 362 -20.93 24.31 7.77
N LYS A 363 -19.77 24.99 7.83
CA LYS A 363 -18.47 24.41 7.45
C LYS A 363 -17.99 23.33 8.40
N TYR A 364 -18.20 23.52 9.70
CA TYR A 364 -17.94 22.47 10.68
C TYR A 364 -18.77 21.21 10.39
N ASP A 365 -20.08 21.34 10.16
CA ASP A 365 -20.96 20.20 9.86
C ASP A 365 -20.54 19.48 8.56
N GLU A 366 -20.13 20.23 7.52
CA GLU A 366 -19.58 19.66 6.27
C GLU A 366 -18.31 18.82 6.51
N ILE A 367 -17.41 19.28 7.40
CA ILE A 367 -16.17 18.56 7.74
C ILE A 367 -16.50 17.25 8.47
N VAL A 368 -17.42 17.29 9.44
CA VAL A 368 -17.81 16.09 10.20
C VAL A 368 -18.37 15.01 9.28
N VAL A 369 -19.28 15.35 8.36
CA VAL A 369 -19.84 14.40 7.39
C VAL A 369 -18.76 13.75 6.51
N LYS A 370 -17.76 14.52 6.12
CA LYS A 370 -16.63 14.03 5.32
C LYS A 370 -15.76 13.04 6.08
N LEU A 371 -15.45 13.34 7.34
CA LEU A 371 -14.73 12.41 8.21
C LEU A 371 -15.53 11.13 8.49
N GLU A 372 -16.85 11.22 8.63
CA GLU A 372 -17.72 10.04 8.79
C GLU A 372 -17.73 9.15 7.53
N ALA A 373 -17.80 9.76 6.35
CA ALA A 373 -17.74 9.02 5.09
C ALA A 373 -16.38 8.34 4.92
N MET A 374 -15.30 9.01 5.31
CA MET A 374 -13.97 8.44 5.35
C MET A 374 -13.92 7.28 6.36
N GLU A 375 -14.25 7.48 7.63
CA GLU A 375 -14.26 6.43 8.67
C GLU A 375 -15.04 5.17 8.24
N ALA A 376 -16.23 5.33 7.64
CA ALA A 376 -17.03 4.22 7.14
C ALA A 376 -16.35 3.43 5.99
N ALA A 377 -15.47 4.06 5.21
CA ALA A 377 -14.68 3.39 4.19
C ALA A 377 -13.53 2.55 4.78
N PHE A 378 -12.99 2.96 5.93
CA PHE A 378 -11.88 2.28 6.62
C PHE A 378 -12.34 1.14 7.54
N MET A 379 -13.55 1.25 8.09
CA MET A 379 -14.12 0.27 9.01
C MET A 379 -15.48 -0.19 8.50
N PRO A 380 -15.55 -0.98 7.40
CA PRO A 380 -16.82 -1.58 6.99
C PRO A 380 -17.33 -2.43 8.16
N ALA A 381 -18.56 -2.15 8.59
CA ALA A 381 -19.17 -2.82 9.73
C ALA A 381 -19.04 -4.35 9.58
N SER A 382 -18.43 -4.98 10.59
CA SER A 382 -18.21 -6.43 10.69
C SER A 382 -19.50 -7.24 10.65
#